data_AF-A0A851QEK7-F1
#
_entry.id   AF-A0A851QEK7-F1
#
_cell.length_a   1.000
_cell.length_b   1.000
_cell.length_c   1.000
_cell.angle_alpha   90.00
_cell.angle_beta   90.00
_cell.angle_gamma   90.00
#
_symmetry.space_group_name_H-M   'P 1'
#
loop_
_entity.id
_entity.type
_entity.pdbx_description
1 polymer ?
#
loop_
_entity_poly.entity_id
_entity_poly.type
_entity_poly.pdbx_seq_one_letter_code
_entity_poly.pdbx_strand_id
1 'polypeptide(L)'
;VDSDDLPLNVSRETLQQHKLLKVIRKKLVRKTLDMIKKIADEKYNDTFWKEFGTNVKLGVIEDHSNRTRLAKLLRFQSSHHESNLTSLDQYVERMKEKQDKIYFMAGASRKEAESSPFVERLLKKGYEVIYLTEPVDEYCIQALPEFDGKRFQNVAKEGVKFEESEKSKESREALEKEFEPLLNWMKDKALKDKIEKAVLSQRLTQSPCALVASQYGWSGNMERIMKAQAYQTGKDISTNYYASQKKTFEINPRHPLIKDMLRRVKENEDDKTVSDLAVVLFETATLRSGYMLPDTKEYGDRIERMLRLSLNIDLDAKV
;
A
#
# COMPACT_ATOMS: atom_id res chain seq x y z
N VAL A 1 -26.02 33.04 5.54
CA VAL A 1 -24.94 34.04 5.47
C VAL A 1 -25.61 35.33 5.09
N ASP A 2 -25.64 36.28 6.00
CA ASP A 2 -26.19 37.62 5.77
C ASP A 2 -25.02 38.59 5.55
N SER A 3 -25.11 39.48 4.56
CA SER A 3 -23.97 40.29 4.11
C SER A 3 -24.41 41.61 3.51
N ASP A 4 -24.10 42.70 4.21
CA ASP A 4 -24.39 44.08 3.78
C ASP A 4 -23.48 44.56 2.63
N ASP A 5 -22.32 43.91 2.42
CA ASP A 5 -21.31 44.31 1.43
C ASP A 5 -21.56 43.77 0.00
N LEU A 6 -22.59 42.93 -0.19
CA LEU A 6 -22.88 42.36 -1.51
C LEU A 6 -23.77 43.31 -2.31
N PRO A 7 -23.52 43.49 -3.63
CA PRO A 7 -24.40 44.29 -4.46
C PRO A 7 -25.79 43.63 -4.52
N LEU A 8 -26.82 44.33 -4.05
CA LEU A 8 -28.19 43.81 -3.99
C LEU A 8 -28.91 43.88 -5.35
N ASN A 9 -28.57 44.88 -6.17
CA ASN A 9 -29.24 45.14 -7.45
C ASN A 9 -28.45 44.59 -8.65
N VAL A 10 -28.10 43.30 -8.60
CA VAL A 10 -27.41 42.61 -9.71
C VAL A 10 -28.06 41.26 -10.00
N SER A 11 -27.83 40.72 -11.19
CA SER A 11 -28.26 39.37 -11.54
C SER A 11 -27.55 38.31 -10.69
N ARG A 12 -28.15 37.13 -10.56
CA ARG A 12 -27.57 35.99 -9.83
C ARG A 12 -26.21 35.58 -10.42
N GLU A 13 -26.06 35.66 -11.73
CA GLU A 13 -24.81 35.34 -12.43
C GLU A 13 -23.70 36.33 -12.06
N THR A 14 -23.99 37.63 -12.10
CA THR A 14 -23.05 38.69 -11.71
C THR A 14 -22.68 38.57 -10.23
N LEU A 15 -23.65 38.26 -9.36
CA LEU A 15 -23.41 38.03 -7.94
C LEU A 15 -22.48 36.82 -7.71
N GLN A 16 -22.71 35.71 -8.42
CA GLN A 16 -21.93 34.47 -8.27
C GLN A 16 -20.45 34.65 -8.64
N GLN A 17 -20.17 35.52 -9.61
CA GLN A 17 -18.80 35.84 -10.03
C GLN A 17 -18.15 36.96 -9.18
N HIS A 18 -18.90 37.57 -8.25
CA HIS A 18 -18.41 38.70 -7.47
C HIS A 18 -17.22 38.32 -6.57
N LYS A 19 -16.18 39.16 -6.56
CA LYS A 19 -14.92 38.87 -5.85
C LYS A 19 -15.12 38.65 -4.34
N LEU A 20 -16.09 39.33 -3.73
CA LEU A 20 -16.39 39.18 -2.29
C LEU A 20 -16.88 37.78 -1.92
N LEU A 21 -17.58 37.05 -2.81
CA LEU A 21 -18.00 35.68 -2.52
C LEU A 21 -16.81 34.74 -2.29
N LYS A 22 -15.68 34.96 -2.98
CA LYS A 22 -14.45 34.18 -2.74
C LYS A 22 -13.87 34.46 -1.34
N VAL A 23 -13.97 35.71 -0.86
CA VAL A 23 -13.52 36.10 0.48
C VAL A 23 -14.43 35.50 1.55
N ILE A 24 -15.74 35.63 1.37
CA ILE A 24 -16.76 35.04 2.25
C ILE A 24 -16.56 33.52 2.34
N ARG A 25 -16.43 32.82 1.20
CA ARG A 25 -16.14 31.37 1.16
C ARG A 25 -14.93 31.00 2.00
N LYS A 26 -13.79 31.70 1.82
CA LYS A 26 -12.57 31.44 2.61
C LYS A 26 -12.80 31.62 4.11
N LYS A 27 -13.51 32.67 4.53
CA LYS A 27 -13.81 32.91 5.96
C LYS A 27 -14.72 31.83 6.54
N LEU A 28 -15.79 31.46 5.82
CA LEU A 28 -16.72 30.41 6.25
C LEU A 28 -16.00 29.08 6.40
N VAL A 29 -15.23 28.65 5.40
CA VAL A 29 -14.44 27.40 5.47
C VAL A 29 -13.52 27.41 6.71
N ARG A 30 -12.79 28.52 6.94
CA ARG A 30 -11.90 28.59 8.10
C ARG A 30 -12.65 28.47 9.43
N LYS A 31 -13.81 29.11 9.57
CA LYS A 31 -14.65 29.04 10.77
C LYS A 31 -15.32 27.68 10.95
N THR A 32 -15.70 27.01 9.86
CA THR A 32 -16.18 25.62 9.90
C THR A 32 -15.10 24.69 10.42
N LEU A 33 -13.86 24.81 9.96
CA LEU A 33 -12.75 24.00 10.47
C LEU A 33 -12.43 24.31 11.94
N ASP A 34 -12.55 25.57 12.38
CA ASP A 34 -12.42 25.93 13.80
C ASP A 34 -13.53 25.32 14.66
N MET A 35 -14.76 25.26 14.13
CA MET A 35 -15.90 24.63 14.79
C MET A 35 -15.69 23.12 14.92
N ILE A 36 -15.26 22.46 13.85
CA ILE A 36 -14.97 21.01 13.85
C ILE A 36 -13.86 20.68 14.85
N LYS A 37 -12.79 21.49 14.89
CA LYS A 37 -11.68 21.30 15.84
C LYS A 37 -12.12 21.39 17.31
N LYS A 38 -13.21 22.08 17.62
CA LYS A 38 -13.73 22.25 18.98
C LYS A 38 -14.65 21.12 19.43
N ILE A 39 -14.98 20.16 18.56
CA ILE A 39 -15.74 18.97 18.95
C ILE A 39 -14.88 18.16 19.92
N ALA A 40 -15.46 17.75 21.06
CA ALA A 40 -14.77 16.94 22.06
C ALA A 40 -14.27 15.61 21.46
N ASP A 41 -13.10 15.12 21.88
CA ASP A 41 -12.39 14.00 21.24
C ASP A 41 -13.24 12.73 21.09
N GLU A 42 -13.96 12.34 22.14
CA GLU A 42 -14.85 11.17 22.12
C GLU A 42 -15.97 11.34 21.08
N LYS A 43 -16.69 12.47 21.13
CA LYS A 43 -17.75 12.81 20.17
C LYS A 43 -17.22 12.97 18.75
N TYR A 44 -15.98 13.43 18.59
CA TYR A 44 -15.34 13.58 17.30
C TYR A 44 -15.16 12.21 16.64
N ASN A 45 -14.57 11.25 17.35
CA ASN A 45 -14.32 9.92 16.83
C ASN A 45 -15.62 9.11 16.64
N ASP A 46 -16.52 9.15 17.63
CA ASP A 46 -17.69 8.26 17.65
C ASP A 46 -18.86 8.72 16.81
N THR A 47 -18.96 10.02 16.52
CA THR A 47 -20.06 10.60 15.75
C THR A 47 -19.56 11.32 14.51
N PHE A 48 -18.77 12.39 14.68
CA PHE A 48 -18.42 13.26 13.56
C PHE A 48 -17.61 12.52 12.48
N TRP A 49 -16.63 11.72 12.88
CA TRP A 49 -15.76 11.02 11.93
C TRP A 49 -16.50 9.94 11.14
N LYS A 50 -17.44 9.23 11.77
CA LYS A 50 -18.24 8.21 11.08
C LYS A 50 -19.13 8.80 9.99
N GLU A 51 -19.68 9.99 10.23
CA GLU A 51 -20.57 10.67 9.28
C GLU A 51 -19.83 11.47 8.22
N PHE A 52 -18.76 12.18 8.59
CA PHE A 52 -18.11 13.19 7.75
C PHE A 52 -16.61 12.97 7.50
N GLY A 53 -16.05 11.84 7.95
CA GLY A 53 -14.62 11.52 7.78
C GLY A 53 -14.18 11.54 6.31
N THR A 54 -15.00 11.01 5.40
CA THR A 54 -14.76 11.06 3.95
C THR A 54 -14.66 12.50 3.43
N ASN A 55 -15.49 13.42 3.90
CA ASN A 55 -15.43 14.83 3.51
C ASN A 55 -14.13 15.50 3.98
N VAL A 56 -13.64 15.14 5.17
CA VAL A 56 -12.34 15.63 5.66
C VAL A 56 -11.21 15.13 4.75
N LYS A 57 -11.23 13.85 4.36
CA LYS A 57 -10.25 13.24 3.44
C LYS A 57 -10.26 13.91 2.06
N LEU A 58 -11.44 14.16 1.49
CA LEU A 58 -11.58 14.92 0.23
C LEU A 58 -11.05 16.35 0.38
N GLY A 59 -11.31 16.99 1.51
CA GLY A 59 -10.78 18.31 1.82
C GLY A 59 -9.24 18.35 1.80
N VAL A 60 -8.55 17.30 2.27
CA VAL A 60 -7.08 17.21 2.23
C VAL A 60 -6.56 17.19 0.78
N ILE A 61 -7.31 16.54 -0.12
CA ILE A 61 -6.99 16.46 -1.54
C ILE A 61 -7.21 17.82 -2.21
N GLU A 62 -8.39 18.41 -2.02
CA GLU A 62 -8.87 19.59 -2.77
C GLU A 62 -8.42 20.93 -2.18
N ASP A 63 -8.47 21.12 -0.86
CA ASP A 63 -8.21 22.40 -0.21
C ASP A 63 -6.74 22.52 0.24
N HIS A 64 -5.87 22.78 -0.73
CA HIS A 64 -4.44 23.01 -0.51
C HIS A 64 -4.17 24.06 0.59
N SER A 65 -5.02 25.09 0.69
CA SER A 65 -4.81 26.22 1.61
C SER A 65 -5.11 25.88 3.07
N ASN A 66 -5.95 24.88 3.32
CA ASN A 66 -6.29 24.39 4.66
C ASN A 66 -5.77 22.97 4.94
N ARG A 67 -5.01 22.37 4.02
CA ARG A 67 -4.53 20.98 4.11
C ARG A 67 -3.89 20.65 5.45
N THR A 68 -2.99 21.48 5.97
CA THR A 68 -2.35 21.25 7.28
C THR A 68 -3.34 21.23 8.44
N ARG A 69 -4.40 22.06 8.39
CA ARG A 69 -5.46 22.07 9.41
C ARG A 69 -6.34 20.83 9.31
N LEU A 70 -6.67 20.43 8.08
CA LEU A 70 -7.44 19.22 7.78
C LEU A 70 -6.67 17.94 8.15
N ALA A 71 -5.36 17.91 7.96
CA ALA A 71 -4.52 16.75 8.30
C ALA A 71 -4.62 16.39 9.80
N LYS A 72 -4.71 17.40 10.69
CA LYS A 72 -4.92 17.18 12.15
C LYS A 72 -6.29 16.60 12.51
N LEU A 73 -7.25 16.74 11.60
CA LEU A 73 -8.61 16.20 11.74
C LEU A 73 -8.71 14.74 11.25
N LEU A 74 -7.70 14.24 10.53
CA LEU A 74 -7.72 12.86 10.04
C LEU A 74 -7.71 11.86 11.20
N ARG A 75 -8.42 10.75 11.01
CA ARG A 75 -8.41 9.59 11.89
C ARG A 75 -8.28 8.32 11.04
N PHE A 76 -7.45 7.39 11.48
CA PHE A 76 -7.27 6.11 10.78
C PHE A 76 -7.19 4.98 11.78
N GLN A 77 -7.43 3.76 11.30
CA GLN A 77 -7.12 2.55 12.05
C GLN A 77 -5.60 2.35 12.05
N SER A 78 -5.04 1.74 13.09
CA SER A 78 -3.63 1.38 13.13
C SER A 78 -3.39 0.07 13.85
N SER A 79 -2.16 -0.43 13.77
CA SER A 79 -1.71 -1.62 14.49
C SER A 79 -1.63 -1.44 16.01
N HIS A 80 -1.85 -0.23 16.52
CA HIS A 80 -1.80 0.03 17.96
C HIS A 80 -3.03 -0.50 18.71
N HIS A 81 -4.19 -0.57 18.05
CA HIS A 81 -5.43 -1.08 18.63
C HIS A 81 -6.28 -1.81 17.59
N GLU A 82 -7.05 -2.82 18.01
CA GLU A 82 -7.85 -3.68 17.12
C GLU A 82 -8.97 -2.93 16.38
N SER A 83 -9.50 -1.86 16.97
CA SER A 83 -10.68 -1.15 16.43
C SER A 83 -10.63 0.37 16.57
N ASN A 84 -9.80 0.91 17.47
CA ASN A 84 -9.84 2.33 17.80
C ASN A 84 -9.13 3.11 16.70
N LEU A 85 -9.70 4.25 16.36
CA LEU A 85 -9.07 5.20 15.46
C LEU A 85 -8.01 6.02 16.20
N THR A 86 -6.95 6.38 15.49
CA THR A 86 -5.90 7.28 15.97
C THR A 86 -5.82 8.53 15.10
N SER A 87 -5.49 9.66 15.69
CA SER A 87 -5.04 10.84 14.94
C SER A 87 -3.59 10.66 14.47
N LEU A 88 -3.17 11.54 13.54
CA LEU A 88 -1.77 11.59 13.11
C LEU A 88 -0.86 12.15 14.21
N ASP A 89 -1.33 13.11 15.02
CA ASP A 89 -0.56 13.62 16.18
C ASP A 89 -0.27 12.47 17.17
N GLN A 90 -1.29 11.67 17.50
CA GLN A 90 -1.15 10.49 18.37
C GLN A 90 -0.21 9.42 17.80
N TYR A 91 -0.19 9.22 16.47
CA TYR A 91 0.77 8.33 15.84
C TYR A 91 2.19 8.87 16.03
N VAL A 92 2.40 10.18 15.79
CA VAL A 92 3.71 10.83 15.93
C VAL A 92 4.25 10.72 17.35
N GLU A 93 3.39 10.91 18.36
CA GLU A 93 3.74 10.73 19.78
C GLU A 93 4.25 9.31 20.12
N ARG A 94 3.79 8.29 19.39
CA ARG A 94 4.20 6.89 19.58
C ARG A 94 5.34 6.44 18.67
N MET A 95 5.85 7.33 17.80
CA MET A 95 6.98 7.01 16.93
C MET A 95 8.24 6.72 17.74
N LYS A 96 9.07 5.79 17.24
CA LYS A 96 10.40 5.56 17.82
C LYS A 96 11.32 6.76 17.57
N GLU A 97 12.29 6.98 18.44
CA GLU A 97 13.20 8.14 18.44
C GLU A 97 13.84 8.44 17.06
N LYS A 98 14.29 7.41 16.34
CA LYS A 98 14.94 7.55 15.03
C LYS A 98 14.02 7.27 13.83
N GLN A 99 12.74 7.08 14.09
CA GLN A 99 11.75 6.91 13.04
C GLN A 99 11.42 8.28 12.41
N ASP A 100 11.57 8.38 11.09
CA ASP A 100 11.29 9.59 10.31
C ASP A 100 10.13 9.41 9.33
N LYS A 101 9.53 8.21 9.27
CA LYS A 101 8.40 7.87 8.40
C LYS A 101 7.16 7.46 9.17
N ILE A 102 6.00 7.90 8.68
CA ILE A 102 4.69 7.37 9.07
C ILE A 102 4.38 6.20 8.13
N TYR A 103 4.40 4.98 8.67
CA TYR A 103 4.16 3.77 7.89
C TYR A 103 2.66 3.53 7.74
N PHE A 104 2.23 3.19 6.51
CA PHE A 104 0.85 2.81 6.26
C PHE A 104 0.75 1.64 5.28
N MET A 105 -0.33 0.86 5.41
CA MET A 105 -0.73 -0.20 4.49
C MET A 105 -2.16 0.07 4.01
N ALA A 106 -2.36 0.02 2.70
CA ALA A 106 -3.68 0.20 2.10
C ALA A 106 -4.22 -1.14 1.58
N GLY A 107 -5.49 -1.45 1.88
CA GLY A 107 -6.15 -2.68 1.46
C GLY A 107 -7.67 -2.49 1.39
N ALA A 108 -8.41 -3.49 0.89
CA ALA A 108 -9.87 -3.38 0.79
C ALA A 108 -10.58 -3.56 2.14
N SER A 109 -9.88 -4.08 3.15
CA SER A 109 -10.38 -4.21 4.52
C SER A 109 -9.23 -4.15 5.52
N ARG A 110 -9.56 -3.93 6.80
CA ARG A 110 -8.56 -4.01 7.87
C ARG A 110 -7.89 -5.37 7.93
N LYS A 111 -8.68 -6.45 7.87
CA LYS A 111 -8.18 -7.82 7.95
C LYS A 111 -7.16 -8.13 6.85
N GLU A 112 -7.39 -7.64 5.65
CA GLU A 112 -6.44 -7.76 4.53
C GLU A 112 -5.16 -6.96 4.78
N ALA A 113 -5.29 -5.70 5.22
CA ALA A 113 -4.15 -4.82 5.46
C ALA A 113 -3.25 -5.31 6.62
N GLU A 114 -3.85 -5.83 7.70
CA GLU A 114 -3.12 -6.31 8.88
C GLU A 114 -2.49 -7.70 8.68
N SER A 115 -3.08 -8.55 7.82
CA SER A 115 -2.51 -9.86 7.44
C SER A 115 -1.52 -9.79 6.27
N SER A 116 -1.26 -8.58 5.76
CA SER A 116 -0.36 -8.37 4.63
C SER A 116 1.08 -8.79 4.93
N PRO A 117 1.81 -9.40 3.97
CA PRO A 117 3.23 -9.72 4.15
C PRO A 117 4.10 -8.48 4.43
N PHE A 118 3.66 -7.29 4.01
CA PHE A 118 4.45 -6.07 4.09
C PHE A 118 4.58 -5.50 5.50
N VAL A 119 3.68 -5.86 6.42
CA VAL A 119 3.69 -5.33 7.80
C VAL A 119 4.49 -6.19 8.76
N GLU A 120 4.78 -7.44 8.41
CA GLU A 120 5.31 -8.47 9.33
C GLU A 120 6.52 -8.01 10.15
N ARG A 121 7.63 -7.60 9.51
CA ARG A 121 8.85 -7.23 10.23
C ARG A 121 8.77 -5.86 10.89
N LEU A 122 7.95 -4.94 10.36
CA LEU A 122 7.68 -3.64 10.99
C LEU A 122 7.00 -3.85 12.35
N LEU A 123 5.91 -4.63 12.36
CA LEU A 123 5.19 -4.97 13.58
C LEU A 123 6.08 -5.76 14.55
N LYS A 124 6.84 -6.74 14.06
CA LYS A 124 7.80 -7.50 14.89
C LYS A 124 8.88 -6.62 15.53
N LYS A 125 9.29 -5.54 14.87
CA LYS A 125 10.22 -4.53 15.41
C LYS A 125 9.50 -3.45 16.25
N GLY A 126 8.19 -3.56 16.42
CA GLY A 126 7.37 -2.64 17.21
C GLY A 126 7.18 -1.27 16.57
N TYR A 127 7.19 -1.18 15.24
CA TYR A 127 6.74 0.02 14.52
C TYR A 127 5.22 -0.02 14.36
N GLU A 128 4.56 1.11 14.55
CA GLU A 128 3.13 1.25 14.28
C GLU A 128 2.87 1.40 12.78
N VAL A 129 1.84 0.73 12.26
CA VAL A 129 1.39 0.85 10.86
C VAL A 129 -0.05 1.33 10.83
N ILE A 130 -0.32 2.39 10.08
CA ILE A 130 -1.68 2.86 9.78
C ILE A 130 -2.32 1.95 8.73
N TYR A 131 -3.58 1.56 8.94
CA TYR A 131 -4.36 0.79 7.98
C TYR A 131 -5.38 1.68 7.28
N LEU A 132 -5.22 1.78 5.96
CA LEU A 132 -6.10 2.52 5.06
C LEU A 132 -7.07 1.52 4.43
N THR A 133 -8.36 1.69 4.67
CA THR A 133 -9.39 0.71 4.32
C THR A 133 -10.47 1.27 3.41
N GLU A 134 -10.49 2.59 3.19
CA GLU A 134 -11.40 3.23 2.26
C GLU A 134 -10.69 3.59 0.95
N PRO A 135 -11.38 3.54 -0.21
CA PRO A 135 -10.78 3.87 -1.51
C PRO A 135 -10.14 5.26 -1.59
N VAL A 136 -10.69 6.24 -0.86
CA VAL A 136 -10.18 7.64 -0.85
C VAL A 136 -8.91 7.80 0.00
N ASP A 137 -8.62 6.86 0.90
CA ASP A 137 -7.55 7.01 1.89
C ASP A 137 -6.17 7.13 1.23
N GLU A 138 -5.87 6.28 0.25
CA GLU A 138 -4.55 6.28 -0.39
C GLU A 138 -4.32 7.57 -1.19
N TYR A 139 -5.37 8.11 -1.83
CA TYR A 139 -5.31 9.45 -2.46
C TYR A 139 -5.15 10.57 -1.44
N CYS A 140 -5.85 10.49 -0.30
CA CYS A 140 -5.75 11.46 0.78
C CYS A 140 -4.32 11.54 1.32
N ILE A 141 -3.70 10.40 1.61
CA ILE A 141 -2.30 10.34 2.07
C ILE A 141 -1.34 10.77 0.96
N GLN A 142 -1.57 10.38 -0.30
CA GLN A 142 -0.73 10.82 -1.43
C GLN A 142 -0.78 12.35 -1.64
N ALA A 143 -1.91 12.99 -1.36
CA ALA A 143 -2.06 14.45 -1.43
C ALA A 143 -1.40 15.18 -0.25
N LEU A 144 -0.93 14.46 0.78
CA LEU A 144 -0.31 14.99 1.98
C LEU A 144 1.20 14.65 2.00
N PRO A 145 2.10 15.57 1.58
CA PRO A 145 3.52 15.26 1.43
C PRO A 145 4.21 14.85 2.74
N GLU A 146 3.84 15.51 3.83
CA GLU A 146 4.36 15.27 5.18
C GLU A 146 3.37 15.74 6.24
N PHE A 147 3.54 15.24 7.45
CA PHE A 147 2.85 15.66 8.65
C PHE A 147 3.87 15.82 9.77
N ASP A 148 3.93 17.02 10.36
CA ASP A 148 4.88 17.36 11.43
C ASP A 148 6.36 17.01 11.08
N GLY A 149 6.75 17.31 9.84
CA GLY A 149 8.09 17.00 9.29
C GLY A 149 8.34 15.51 9.00
N LYS A 150 7.36 14.63 9.21
CA LYS A 150 7.44 13.19 8.92
C LYS A 150 6.79 12.88 7.58
N ARG A 151 7.49 12.15 6.71
CA ARG A 151 6.95 11.70 5.42
C ARG A 151 6.18 10.41 5.57
N PHE A 152 5.18 10.19 4.72
CA PHE A 152 4.47 8.92 4.66
C PHE A 152 5.24 7.87 3.85
N GLN A 153 5.18 6.61 4.28
CA GLN A 153 5.78 5.47 3.58
C GLN A 153 4.75 4.35 3.46
N ASN A 154 4.36 4.04 2.22
CA ASN A 154 3.56 2.86 1.93
C ASN A 154 4.46 1.61 2.11
N VAL A 155 4.06 0.68 2.98
CA VAL A 155 4.87 -0.52 3.26
C VAL A 155 4.91 -1.51 2.10
N ALA A 156 3.97 -1.42 1.15
CA ALA A 156 3.91 -2.21 -0.08
C ALA A 156 4.77 -1.64 -1.23
N LYS A 157 5.48 -0.53 -0.98
CA LYS A 157 6.39 0.10 -1.95
C LYS A 157 7.84 0.09 -1.45
N GLU A 158 8.76 0.30 -2.37
CA GLU A 158 10.16 0.58 -2.05
C GLU A 158 10.28 1.80 -1.10
N GLY A 159 11.29 1.80 -0.23
CA GLY A 159 11.59 2.90 0.69
C GLY A 159 11.51 2.56 2.18
N VAL A 160 10.98 1.39 2.56
CA VAL A 160 11.04 0.90 3.94
C VAL A 160 12.48 0.62 4.33
N LYS A 161 12.98 1.33 5.35
CA LYS A 161 14.31 1.16 5.93
C LYS A 161 14.19 0.69 7.36
N PHE A 162 15.16 -0.12 7.77
CA PHE A 162 15.34 -0.50 9.16
C PHE A 162 16.72 -0.05 9.63
N GLU A 163 16.82 0.33 10.90
CA GLU A 163 18.13 0.45 11.51
C GLU A 163 18.77 -0.94 11.61
N GLU A 164 20.03 -0.99 11.21
CA GLU A 164 20.88 -2.18 11.25
C GLU A 164 22.19 -1.83 11.96
N SER A 165 22.61 -2.68 12.90
CA SER A 165 24.00 -2.68 13.38
C SER A 165 24.93 -3.18 12.28
N GLU A 166 26.22 -2.83 12.31
CA GLU A 166 27.23 -3.34 11.36
C GLU A 166 27.18 -4.87 11.22
N LYS A 167 27.08 -5.63 12.32
CA LYS A 167 26.94 -7.10 12.27
C LYS A 167 25.71 -7.60 11.48
N SER A 168 24.59 -6.87 11.55
CA SER A 168 23.37 -7.22 10.80
C SER A 168 23.54 -6.91 9.33
N LYS A 169 24.26 -5.83 9.01
CA LYS A 169 24.57 -5.40 7.65
C LYS A 169 25.53 -6.39 6.97
N GLU A 170 26.61 -6.78 7.64
CA GLU A 170 27.54 -7.82 7.16
C GLU A 170 26.83 -9.16 6.92
N SER A 171 25.99 -9.59 7.86
CA SER A 171 25.19 -10.81 7.69
C SER A 171 24.22 -10.73 6.51
N ARG A 172 23.66 -9.55 6.22
CA ARG A 172 22.79 -9.34 5.06
C ARG A 172 23.57 -9.40 3.76
N GLU A 173 24.71 -8.72 3.67
CA GLU A 173 25.58 -8.73 2.48
C GLU A 173 26.11 -10.13 2.16
N ALA A 174 26.42 -10.93 3.20
CA ALA A 174 26.77 -12.33 3.02
C ALA A 174 25.62 -13.17 2.44
N LEU A 175 24.39 -12.98 2.95
CA LEU A 175 23.20 -13.65 2.42
C LEU A 175 22.90 -13.20 0.98
N GLU A 176 23.07 -11.93 0.64
CA GLU A 176 22.87 -11.43 -0.71
C GLU A 176 23.78 -12.15 -1.72
N LYS A 177 25.05 -12.36 -1.37
CA LYS A 177 25.99 -13.17 -2.18
C LYS A 177 25.60 -14.64 -2.25
N GLU A 178 25.16 -15.22 -1.13
CA GLU A 178 24.76 -16.64 -1.08
C GLU A 178 23.56 -16.94 -1.99
N PHE A 179 22.61 -16.03 -2.04
CA PHE A 179 21.34 -16.14 -2.77
C PHE A 179 21.39 -15.57 -4.19
N GLU A 180 22.45 -14.88 -4.58
CA GLU A 180 22.65 -14.29 -5.92
C GLU A 180 22.31 -15.27 -7.06
N PRO A 181 22.72 -16.57 -7.04
CA PRO A 181 22.34 -17.51 -8.09
C PRO A 181 20.82 -17.70 -8.22
N LEU A 182 20.09 -17.78 -7.10
CA LEU A 182 18.63 -17.90 -7.11
C LEU A 182 17.96 -16.61 -7.60
N LEU A 183 18.48 -15.45 -7.22
CA LEU A 183 17.94 -14.15 -7.64
C LEU A 183 18.08 -13.97 -9.16
N ASN A 184 19.24 -14.28 -9.72
CA ASN A 184 19.49 -14.23 -11.16
C ASN A 184 18.63 -15.26 -11.89
N TRP A 185 18.57 -16.50 -11.41
CA TRP A 185 17.72 -17.54 -11.99
C TRP A 185 16.23 -17.15 -12.02
N MET A 186 15.71 -16.54 -10.95
CA MET A 186 14.34 -16.03 -10.91
C MET A 186 14.13 -14.93 -11.96
N LYS A 187 15.05 -13.97 -12.07
CA LYS A 187 14.93 -12.84 -13.00
C LYS A 187 15.08 -13.24 -14.47
N ASP A 188 16.07 -14.06 -14.77
CA ASP A 188 16.52 -14.30 -16.14
C ASP A 188 15.85 -15.52 -16.79
N LYS A 189 15.34 -16.46 -15.96
CA LYS A 189 14.78 -17.72 -16.43
C LYS A 189 13.36 -17.98 -15.92
N ALA A 190 13.19 -18.27 -14.63
CA ALA A 190 11.92 -18.79 -14.12
C ALA A 190 10.77 -17.77 -14.19
N LEU A 191 11.05 -16.51 -13.89
CA LEU A 191 10.09 -15.40 -13.91
C LEU A 191 10.51 -14.33 -14.93
N LYS A 192 11.21 -14.77 -15.99
CA LYS A 192 11.58 -13.90 -17.10
C LYS A 192 10.32 -13.20 -17.61
N ASP A 193 10.46 -11.89 -17.81
CA ASP A 193 9.39 -10.99 -18.22
C ASP A 193 8.19 -10.84 -17.29
N LYS A 194 8.18 -11.48 -16.11
CA LYS A 194 7.14 -11.30 -15.08
C LYS A 194 7.56 -10.30 -13.99
N ILE A 195 8.86 -10.19 -13.70
CA ILE A 195 9.39 -9.36 -12.60
C ILE A 195 10.43 -8.34 -13.09
N GLU A 196 10.56 -7.25 -12.34
CA GLU A 196 11.56 -6.21 -12.61
C GLU A 196 12.94 -6.67 -12.14
N LYS A 197 13.03 -7.14 -10.91
CA LYS A 197 14.23 -7.73 -10.28
C LYS A 197 13.80 -8.62 -9.12
N ALA A 198 14.63 -9.60 -8.77
CA ALA A 198 14.48 -10.38 -7.55
C ALA A 198 15.50 -9.90 -6.51
N VAL A 199 15.09 -9.68 -5.26
CA VAL A 199 15.99 -9.25 -4.18
C VAL A 199 15.64 -9.92 -2.85
N LEU A 200 16.57 -9.94 -1.91
CA LEU A 200 16.27 -10.38 -0.55
C LEU A 200 15.41 -9.35 0.18
N SER A 201 14.32 -9.82 0.78
CA SER A 201 13.44 -8.97 1.55
C SER A 201 14.02 -8.62 2.90
N GLN A 202 13.82 -7.36 3.29
CA GLN A 202 14.02 -6.93 4.67
C GLN A 202 12.72 -6.76 5.46
N ARG A 203 11.54 -6.93 4.85
CA ARG A 203 10.25 -6.68 5.55
C ARG A 203 9.47 -7.94 5.89
N LEU A 204 9.81 -9.08 5.29
CA LEU A 204 9.18 -10.37 5.57
C LEU A 204 9.71 -11.00 6.87
N THR A 205 8.84 -11.77 7.53
CA THR A 205 9.16 -12.60 8.70
C THR A 205 8.79 -14.06 8.42
N GLN A 206 7.51 -14.35 8.23
CA GLN A 206 6.97 -15.70 8.01
C GLN A 206 6.69 -15.97 6.55
N SER A 207 6.33 -14.93 5.80
CA SER A 207 6.06 -15.04 4.38
C SER A 207 7.28 -15.45 3.55
N PRO A 208 7.10 -16.30 2.50
CA PRO A 208 8.19 -16.70 1.61
C PRO A 208 8.63 -15.57 0.67
N CYS A 209 7.67 -14.79 0.16
CA CYS A 209 7.93 -13.72 -0.80
C CYS A 209 6.75 -12.75 -0.91
N ALA A 210 6.98 -11.61 -1.57
CA ALA A 210 5.97 -10.59 -1.88
C ALA A 210 6.38 -9.74 -3.11
N LEU A 211 5.40 -9.07 -3.74
CA LEU A 211 5.61 -8.14 -4.85
C LEU A 211 5.57 -6.69 -4.39
N VAL A 212 6.59 -5.94 -4.74
CA VAL A 212 6.83 -4.61 -4.20
C VAL A 212 6.83 -3.63 -5.35
N ALA A 213 5.97 -2.62 -5.25
CA ALA A 213 5.94 -1.56 -6.23
C ALA A 213 7.13 -0.62 -6.05
N SER A 214 7.57 0.00 -7.15
CA SER A 214 8.51 1.12 -7.09
C SER A 214 7.91 2.26 -6.24
N GLN A 215 8.78 3.17 -5.76
CA GLN A 215 8.37 4.28 -4.90
C GLN A 215 7.20 5.11 -5.49
N TYR A 216 7.21 5.32 -6.81
CA TYR A 216 6.20 6.11 -7.53
C TYR A 216 5.17 5.26 -8.30
N GLY A 217 5.34 3.94 -8.35
CA GLY A 217 4.42 3.02 -9.03
C GLY A 217 3.11 2.79 -8.25
N TRP A 218 2.18 2.07 -8.85
CA TRP A 218 0.93 1.68 -8.19
C TRP A 218 1.13 0.51 -7.23
N SER A 219 0.62 0.67 -6.01
CA SER A 219 0.42 -0.43 -5.06
C SER A 219 -0.69 -1.37 -5.57
N GLY A 220 -0.83 -2.56 -4.99
CA GLY A 220 -1.94 -3.47 -5.33
C GLY A 220 -3.31 -2.83 -5.09
N ASN A 221 -3.48 -2.13 -3.97
CA ASN A 221 -4.72 -1.40 -3.67
C ASN A 221 -5.01 -0.29 -4.70
N MET A 222 -3.99 0.51 -5.05
CA MET A 222 -4.15 1.56 -6.06
C MET A 222 -4.49 0.98 -7.44
N GLU A 223 -3.83 -0.11 -7.85
CA GLU A 223 -4.14 -0.80 -9.11
C GLU A 223 -5.60 -1.28 -9.15
N ARG A 224 -6.08 -1.89 -8.06
CA ARG A 224 -7.47 -2.34 -7.92
C ARG A 224 -8.46 -1.18 -8.08
N ILE A 225 -8.22 -0.06 -7.39
CA ILE A 225 -9.08 1.13 -7.46
C ILE A 225 -9.08 1.71 -8.88
N MET A 226 -7.90 1.88 -9.47
CA MET A 226 -7.74 2.46 -10.80
C MET A 226 -8.38 1.61 -11.89
N LYS A 227 -8.20 0.28 -11.86
CA LYS A 227 -8.87 -0.60 -12.83
C LYS A 227 -10.38 -0.52 -12.67
N ALA A 228 -10.90 -0.57 -11.44
CA ALA A 228 -12.35 -0.46 -11.19
C ALA A 228 -12.93 0.85 -11.75
N GLN A 229 -12.22 1.97 -11.58
CA GLN A 229 -12.62 3.26 -12.15
C GLN A 229 -12.53 3.29 -13.68
N ALA A 230 -11.44 2.80 -14.26
CA ALA A 230 -11.26 2.76 -15.72
C ALA A 230 -12.30 1.87 -16.42
N TYR A 231 -12.73 0.78 -15.79
CA TYR A 231 -13.87 -0.02 -16.29
C TYR A 231 -15.18 0.76 -16.31
N GLN A 232 -15.37 1.73 -15.40
CA GLN A 232 -16.58 2.55 -15.31
C GLN A 232 -16.55 3.78 -16.22
N THR A 233 -15.39 4.43 -16.39
CA THR A 233 -15.28 5.73 -17.07
C THR A 233 -14.53 5.71 -18.40
N GLY A 234 -14.01 4.55 -18.83
CA GLY A 234 -13.28 4.36 -20.10
C GLY A 234 -11.77 4.13 -19.93
N LYS A 235 -11.13 3.55 -20.97
CA LYS A 235 -9.70 3.19 -20.96
C LYS A 235 -8.81 4.41 -21.14
N ASP A 236 -8.02 4.76 -20.12
CA ASP A 236 -6.98 5.78 -20.19
C ASP A 236 -5.59 5.15 -20.47
N ILE A 237 -4.78 5.82 -21.29
CA ILE A 237 -3.41 5.42 -21.67
C ILE A 237 -2.50 5.38 -20.44
N SER A 238 -2.72 6.30 -19.49
CA SER A 238 -1.98 6.36 -18.22
C SER A 238 -2.17 5.09 -17.37
N THR A 239 -3.36 4.50 -17.42
CA THR A 239 -3.71 3.29 -16.65
C THR A 239 -2.94 2.08 -17.16
N ASN A 240 -2.78 1.96 -18.48
CA ASN A 240 -2.02 0.85 -19.06
C ASN A 240 -0.52 0.93 -18.74
N TYR A 241 0.04 2.14 -18.67
CA TYR A 241 1.46 2.32 -18.35
C TYR A 241 1.79 1.80 -16.94
N TYR A 242 1.07 2.24 -15.91
CA TYR A 242 1.35 1.81 -14.54
C TYR A 242 0.90 0.37 -14.24
N ALA A 243 -0.19 -0.09 -14.87
CA ALA A 243 -0.66 -1.48 -14.71
C ALA A 243 0.30 -2.51 -15.33
N SER A 244 1.01 -2.15 -16.41
CA SER A 244 1.97 -3.05 -17.07
C SER A 244 3.37 -3.03 -16.46
N GLN A 245 3.65 -2.17 -15.47
CA GLN A 245 4.94 -2.14 -14.80
C GLN A 245 5.18 -3.43 -14.02
N LYS A 246 6.30 -4.09 -14.32
CA LYS A 246 6.79 -5.23 -13.53
C LYS A 246 7.13 -4.76 -12.11
N LYS A 247 7.00 -5.66 -11.13
CA LYS A 247 7.24 -5.36 -9.71
C LYS A 247 8.55 -6.00 -9.25
N THR A 248 9.12 -5.48 -8.16
CA THR A 248 10.27 -6.09 -7.48
C THR A 248 9.78 -7.32 -6.71
N PHE A 249 10.33 -8.50 -6.98
CA PHE A 249 10.01 -9.73 -6.27
C PHE A 249 10.96 -9.90 -5.09
N GLU A 250 10.44 -9.72 -3.88
CA GLU A 250 11.21 -9.85 -2.66
C GLU A 250 11.03 -11.24 -2.06
N ILE A 251 12.14 -11.95 -1.78
CA ILE A 251 12.13 -13.29 -1.18
C ILE A 251 12.70 -13.27 0.24
N ASN A 252 12.20 -14.15 1.10
CA ASN A 252 12.67 -14.28 2.48
C ASN A 252 13.80 -15.32 2.58
N PRO A 253 15.06 -14.90 2.82
CA PRO A 253 16.21 -15.82 2.86
C PRO A 253 16.14 -16.82 4.03
N ARG A 254 15.26 -16.59 5.00
CA ARG A 254 15.10 -17.46 6.17
C ARG A 254 13.99 -18.50 5.98
N HIS A 255 13.17 -18.38 4.93
CA HIS A 255 12.05 -19.27 4.71
C HIS A 255 12.51 -20.64 4.18
N PRO A 256 12.01 -21.78 4.74
CA PRO A 256 12.45 -23.12 4.33
C PRO A 256 12.31 -23.39 2.82
N LEU A 257 11.17 -22.99 2.23
CA LEU A 257 10.93 -23.13 0.78
C LEU A 257 11.98 -22.39 -0.07
N ILE A 258 12.36 -21.18 0.36
CA ILE A 258 13.30 -20.34 -0.39
C ILE A 258 14.72 -20.91 -0.31
N LYS A 259 15.10 -21.47 0.86
CA LYS A 259 16.37 -22.19 1.03
C LYS A 259 16.42 -23.46 0.17
N ASP A 260 15.33 -24.22 0.11
CA ASP A 260 15.28 -25.43 -0.72
C ASP A 260 15.36 -25.09 -2.21
N MET A 261 14.67 -24.03 -2.65
CA MET A 261 14.78 -23.52 -4.01
C MET A 261 16.22 -23.14 -4.35
N LEU A 262 16.93 -22.44 -3.46
CA LEU A 262 18.35 -22.11 -3.68
C LEU A 262 19.22 -23.35 -3.89
N ARG A 263 19.04 -24.38 -3.04
CA ARG A 263 19.78 -25.63 -3.15
C ARG A 263 19.53 -26.31 -4.50
N ARG A 264 18.26 -26.51 -4.85
CA ARG A 264 17.89 -27.21 -6.09
C ARG A 264 18.32 -26.47 -7.34
N VAL A 265 18.24 -25.14 -7.36
CA VAL A 265 18.73 -24.32 -8.48
C VAL A 265 20.24 -24.46 -8.64
N LYS A 266 21.01 -24.52 -7.54
CA LYS A 266 22.47 -24.76 -7.61
C LYS A 266 22.83 -26.16 -8.14
N GLU A 267 21.99 -27.15 -7.88
CA GLU A 267 22.19 -28.53 -8.35
C GLU A 267 21.77 -28.70 -9.81
N ASN A 268 20.62 -28.14 -10.20
CA ASN A 268 20.08 -28.21 -11.55
C ASN A 268 19.19 -26.99 -11.86
N GLU A 269 19.74 -26.03 -12.60
CA GLU A 269 19.00 -24.82 -13.01
C GLU A 269 17.85 -25.10 -14.00
N ASP A 270 17.84 -26.27 -14.64
CA ASP A 270 16.81 -26.74 -15.58
C ASP A 270 15.75 -27.64 -14.93
N ASP A 271 15.74 -27.78 -13.59
CA ASP A 271 14.70 -28.53 -12.89
C ASP A 271 13.32 -27.89 -13.12
N LYS A 272 12.53 -28.54 -13.99
CA LYS A 272 11.19 -28.10 -14.37
C LYS A 272 10.25 -28.03 -13.16
N THR A 273 10.45 -28.88 -12.15
CA THR A 273 9.66 -28.88 -10.92
C THR A 273 9.85 -27.57 -10.16
N VAL A 274 11.10 -27.13 -10.03
CA VAL A 274 11.44 -25.89 -9.33
C VAL A 274 11.02 -24.67 -10.13
N SER A 275 11.14 -24.73 -11.46
CA SER A 275 10.63 -23.69 -12.36
C SER A 275 9.11 -23.52 -12.23
N ASP A 276 8.34 -24.61 -12.31
CA ASP A 276 6.88 -24.57 -12.15
C ASP A 276 6.48 -24.08 -10.75
N LEU A 277 7.18 -24.53 -9.69
CA LEU A 277 6.97 -24.07 -8.33
C LEU A 277 7.24 -22.58 -8.16
N ALA A 278 8.28 -22.04 -8.81
CA ALA A 278 8.59 -20.61 -8.76
C ALA A 278 7.47 -19.76 -9.35
N VAL A 279 6.85 -20.22 -10.44
CA VAL A 279 5.69 -19.53 -11.05
C VAL A 279 4.48 -19.55 -10.12
N VAL A 280 4.14 -20.71 -9.55
CA VAL A 280 3.04 -20.83 -8.58
C VAL A 280 3.29 -19.95 -7.34
N LEU A 281 4.53 -19.92 -6.86
CA LEU A 281 4.94 -19.08 -5.74
C LEU A 281 4.78 -17.59 -6.06
N PHE A 282 5.18 -17.17 -7.28
CA PHE A 282 5.02 -15.80 -7.77
C PHE A 282 3.54 -15.41 -7.90
N GLU A 283 2.70 -16.26 -8.48
CA GLU A 283 1.26 -16.02 -8.65
C GLU A 283 0.53 -15.96 -7.30
N THR A 284 0.88 -16.86 -6.38
CA THR A 284 0.37 -16.81 -4.99
C THR A 284 0.83 -15.53 -4.28
N ALA A 285 2.09 -15.11 -4.47
CA ALA A 285 2.59 -13.85 -3.93
C ALA A 285 1.91 -12.63 -4.57
N THR A 286 1.46 -12.73 -5.81
CA THR A 286 0.72 -11.67 -6.53
C THR A 286 -0.59 -11.39 -5.80
N LEU A 287 -1.36 -12.44 -5.50
CA LEU A 287 -2.59 -12.37 -4.72
C LEU A 287 -2.32 -11.82 -3.30
N ARG A 288 -1.35 -12.38 -2.58
CA ARG A 288 -1.04 -11.93 -1.20
C ARG A 288 -0.50 -10.50 -1.13
N SER A 289 -0.02 -9.96 -2.24
CA SER A 289 0.47 -8.59 -2.35
C SER A 289 -0.63 -7.61 -2.80
N GLY A 290 -1.87 -8.08 -2.98
CA GLY A 290 -3.03 -7.28 -3.36
C GLY A 290 -3.12 -6.95 -4.85
N TYR A 291 -2.34 -7.63 -5.71
CA TYR A 291 -2.42 -7.46 -7.16
C TYR A 291 -3.40 -8.48 -7.78
N MET A 292 -3.92 -8.14 -8.96
CA MET A 292 -4.77 -9.07 -9.72
C MET A 292 -3.92 -10.06 -10.51
N LEU A 293 -4.36 -11.32 -10.55
CA LEU A 293 -3.79 -12.29 -11.47
C LEU A 293 -4.18 -11.95 -12.92
N PRO A 294 -3.23 -12.04 -13.88
CA PRO A 294 -3.51 -11.79 -15.28
C PRO A 294 -4.39 -12.89 -15.89
N ASP A 295 -4.16 -14.15 -15.51
CA ASP A 295 -4.92 -15.31 -15.95
C ASP A 295 -5.20 -16.24 -14.77
N THR A 296 -6.48 -16.36 -14.41
CA THR A 296 -6.92 -17.22 -13.31
C THR A 296 -7.07 -18.68 -13.72
N LYS A 297 -7.25 -18.96 -15.02
CA LYS A 297 -7.35 -20.30 -15.56
C LYS A 297 -5.97 -20.96 -15.54
N GLU A 298 -4.94 -20.28 -16.04
CA GLU A 298 -3.57 -20.80 -16.00
C GLU A 298 -3.09 -21.05 -14.56
N TYR A 299 -3.38 -20.13 -13.63
CA TYR A 299 -3.06 -20.33 -12.21
C TYR A 299 -3.77 -21.56 -11.65
N GLY A 300 -5.07 -21.73 -11.94
CA GLY A 300 -5.84 -22.90 -11.54
C GLY A 300 -5.25 -24.21 -12.06
N ASP A 301 -4.87 -24.24 -13.34
CA ASP A 301 -4.29 -25.43 -13.98
C ASP A 301 -2.91 -25.79 -13.38
N ARG A 302 -2.10 -24.80 -12.97
CA ARG A 302 -0.83 -25.04 -12.27
C ARG A 302 -1.04 -25.57 -10.85
N ILE A 303 -2.01 -25.03 -10.12
CA ILE A 303 -2.38 -25.55 -8.79
C ILE A 303 -2.91 -26.98 -8.92
N GLU A 304 -3.76 -27.26 -9.90
CA GLU A 304 -4.26 -28.61 -10.15
C GLU A 304 -3.11 -29.60 -10.43
N ARG A 305 -2.14 -29.22 -11.28
CA ARG A 305 -0.94 -30.03 -11.54
C ARG A 305 -0.18 -30.34 -10.25
N MET A 306 0.02 -29.34 -9.39
CA MET A 306 0.70 -29.52 -8.11
C MET A 306 -0.07 -30.45 -7.17
N LEU A 307 -1.41 -30.33 -7.13
CA LEU A 307 -2.27 -31.21 -6.33
C LEU A 307 -2.23 -32.65 -6.82
N ARG A 308 -2.27 -32.88 -8.15
CA ARG A 308 -2.12 -34.22 -8.74
C ARG A 308 -0.78 -34.84 -8.36
N LEU A 309 0.33 -34.11 -8.51
CA LEU A 309 1.66 -34.58 -8.11
C LEU A 309 1.73 -34.91 -6.61
N SER A 310 1.09 -34.10 -5.75
CA SER A 310 1.07 -34.35 -4.30
C SER A 310 0.31 -35.61 -3.90
N LEU A 311 -0.64 -36.05 -4.74
CA LEU A 311 -1.44 -37.26 -4.56
C LEU A 311 -0.93 -38.44 -5.41
N ASN A 312 0.21 -38.29 -6.10
CA ASN A 312 0.74 -39.27 -7.06
C ASN A 312 -0.25 -39.65 -8.18
N ILE A 313 -1.08 -38.70 -8.62
CA ILE A 313 -1.99 -38.85 -9.75
C ILE A 313 -1.24 -38.48 -11.03
N ASP A 314 -1.37 -39.31 -12.07
CA ASP A 314 -0.79 -39.05 -13.39
C ASP A 314 -1.34 -37.73 -13.97
N LEU A 315 -0.45 -36.89 -14.50
CA LEU A 315 -0.83 -35.62 -15.11
C LEU A 315 -1.64 -35.84 -16.40
N ASP A 316 -1.43 -36.96 -17.09
CA ASP A 316 -2.16 -37.34 -18.29
C ASP A 316 -3.45 -38.13 -18.00
N ALA A 317 -3.76 -38.36 -16.72
CA ALA A 317 -5.03 -38.98 -16.32
C ALA A 317 -6.21 -38.14 -16.83
N LYS A 318 -7.03 -38.76 -17.69
CA LYS A 318 -8.23 -38.17 -18.27
C LYS A 318 -9.42 -38.35 -17.33
N VAL A 319 -10.35 -37.40 -17.41
CA VAL A 319 -11.67 -37.44 -16.76
C VAL A 319 -12.51 -38.56 -17.36
#